data_AF-A0A1V5JYY7-F1
#
_entry.id   AF-A0A1V5JYY7-F1
#
_cell.length_a   1.000
_cell.length_b   1.000
_cell.length_c   1.000
_cell.angle_alpha   90.00
_cell.angle_beta   90.00
_cell.angle_gamma   90.00
#
_symmetry.space_group_name_H-M   'P 1'
#
loop_
_entity.id
_entity.type
_entity.pdbx_description
1 polymer ?
#
loop_
_entity_poly.entity_id
_entity_poly.type
_entity_poly.pdbx_seq_one_letter_code
_entity_poly.pdbx_strand_id
1 'polypeptide(L)'
;MKEFLEYHRAEENDVSIITTEFDNPPPYGRIVKDRQGRFLRIVEEVVASPEEKRIKEVSSSIFVFRWPRLLSCLERVEDHNPKREFFLVDAINIGAAEGLKVGIFKVEEQEITEGINNREDLTSAISYFNRKNQKRLGEGGVTFVSPENTFVEFDVEIGNDTVVYPFNYLRRGTVVPPGSTVFPFTYR
;
A
#
# COMPACT_ATOMS: atom_id res chain seq x y z
N MET A 1 -6.64 7.06 -1.97
CA MET A 1 -7.81 6.49 -2.71
C MET A 1 -8.65 7.54 -3.43
N LYS A 2 -9.13 8.61 -2.79
CA LYS A 2 -9.97 9.64 -3.47
C LYS A 2 -9.26 10.26 -4.69
N GLU A 3 -8.03 10.73 -4.50
CA GLU A 3 -7.20 11.30 -5.57
C GLU A 3 -6.95 10.30 -6.71
N PHE A 4 -6.69 9.04 -6.39
CA PHE A 4 -6.50 7.98 -7.39
C PHE A 4 -7.76 7.76 -8.26
N LEU A 5 -8.95 7.80 -7.65
CA LEU A 5 -10.22 7.71 -8.38
C LEU A 5 -10.50 8.96 -9.22
N GLU A 6 -10.14 10.15 -8.72
CA GLU A 6 -10.24 11.41 -9.45
C GLU A 6 -9.30 11.41 -10.67
N TYR A 7 -8.05 10.98 -10.49
CA TYR A 7 -7.08 10.80 -11.57
C TYR A 7 -7.60 9.85 -12.65
N HIS A 8 -8.10 8.67 -12.26
CA HIS A 8 -8.63 7.69 -13.21
C HIS A 8 -9.75 8.28 -14.07
N ARG A 9 -10.65 9.07 -13.47
CA ARG A 9 -11.78 9.70 -14.16
C ARG A 9 -11.34 10.88 -15.03
N ALA A 10 -10.48 11.75 -14.51
CA ALA A 10 -10.01 12.95 -15.21
C ALA A 10 -9.20 12.60 -16.45
N GLU A 11 -8.38 11.56 -16.37
CA GLU A 11 -7.60 11.05 -17.50
C GLU A 11 -8.42 10.12 -18.40
N GLU A 12 -9.68 9.85 -18.09
CA GLU A 12 -10.54 8.92 -18.85
C GLU A 12 -9.93 7.53 -19.08
N ASN A 13 -9.04 7.09 -18.18
CA ASN A 13 -8.31 5.84 -18.29
C ASN A 13 -9.29 4.65 -18.31
N ASP A 14 -8.96 3.59 -19.05
CA ASP A 14 -9.66 2.31 -18.97
C ASP A 14 -9.17 1.50 -17.77
N VAL A 15 -7.89 1.63 -17.45
CA VAL A 15 -7.25 1.02 -16.27
C VAL A 15 -6.36 2.07 -15.61
N SER A 16 -6.38 2.15 -14.29
CA SER A 16 -5.36 2.89 -13.54
C SER A 16 -4.76 2.01 -12.46
N ILE A 17 -3.47 2.22 -12.20
CA ILE A 17 -2.66 1.39 -11.31
C ILE A 17 -1.93 2.31 -10.35
N ILE A 18 -1.98 1.99 -9.05
CA ILE A 18 -1.07 2.64 -8.10
C ILE A 18 0.29 1.95 -8.20
N THR A 19 1.35 2.73 -8.40
CA THR A 19 2.73 2.24 -8.46
C THR A 19 3.59 2.97 -7.44
N THR A 20 4.68 2.32 -7.05
CA THR A 20 5.66 2.91 -6.13
C THR A 20 7.05 2.50 -6.57
N GLU A 21 8.03 3.38 -6.37
CA GLU A 21 9.44 3.05 -6.60
C GLU A 21 10.12 2.63 -5.31
N PHE A 22 10.87 1.52 -5.39
CA PHE A 22 11.69 1.00 -4.30
C PHE A 22 13.15 0.95 -4.74
N ASP A 23 14.08 1.29 -3.85
CA ASP A 23 15.50 1.11 -4.14
C ASP A 23 15.88 -0.36 -4.27
N ASN A 24 15.29 -1.20 -3.41
CA ASN A 24 15.40 -2.66 -3.44
C ASN A 24 13.98 -3.23 -3.56
N PRO A 25 13.50 -3.52 -4.78
CA PRO A 25 12.09 -3.82 -4.97
C PRO A 25 11.70 -5.17 -4.34
N PRO A 26 10.61 -5.23 -3.56
CA PRO A 26 10.04 -6.48 -3.06
C PRO A 26 9.59 -7.39 -4.23
N PRO A 27 9.20 -8.65 -3.99
CA PRO A 27 8.80 -9.61 -5.03
C PRO A 27 7.41 -9.31 -5.64
N TYR A 28 7.20 -8.07 -6.09
CA TYR A 28 5.95 -7.57 -6.69
C TYR A 28 6.06 -7.45 -8.22
N GLY A 29 4.92 -7.28 -8.89
CA GLY A 29 4.89 -7.04 -10.34
C GLY A 29 5.68 -5.78 -10.73
N ARG A 30 6.55 -5.89 -11.73
CA ARG A 30 7.40 -4.81 -12.26
C ARG A 30 6.64 -4.02 -13.32
N ILE A 31 6.71 -2.69 -13.26
CA ILE A 31 6.10 -1.80 -14.27
C ILE A 31 7.09 -1.58 -15.41
N VAL A 32 6.86 -2.27 -16.54
CA VAL A 32 7.69 -2.13 -17.72
C VAL A 32 7.20 -0.95 -18.55
N LYS A 33 8.12 -0.04 -18.88
CA LYS A 33 7.88 1.15 -19.69
C LYS A 33 8.77 1.15 -20.93
N ASP A 34 8.34 1.82 -21.99
CA ASP A 34 9.16 2.04 -23.18
C ASP A 34 10.19 3.15 -22.97
N ARG A 35 10.99 3.44 -24.01
CA ARG A 35 12.02 4.49 -23.97
C ARG A 35 11.46 5.91 -23.77
N GLN A 36 10.16 6.10 -23.98
CA GLN A 36 9.46 7.37 -23.81
C GLN A 36 8.75 7.43 -22.45
N GLY A 37 8.93 6.42 -21.59
CA GLY A 37 8.30 6.32 -20.28
C GLY A 37 6.84 5.87 -20.31
N ARG A 38 6.33 5.42 -21.46
CA ARG A 38 4.93 4.95 -21.58
C ARG A 38 4.83 3.52 -21.07
N PHE A 39 3.72 3.22 -20.40
CA PHE A 39 3.43 1.87 -19.93
C PHE A 39 3.41 0.86 -21.09
N LEU A 40 4.09 -0.27 -20.90
CA LEU A 40 4.06 -1.41 -21.82
C LEU A 40 3.31 -2.59 -21.22
N ARG A 41 3.70 -3.03 -20.02
CA ARG A 41 3.12 -4.19 -19.35
C ARG A 41 3.53 -4.26 -17.89
N ILE A 42 2.82 -5.10 -17.12
CA ILE A 42 3.25 -5.55 -15.80
C ILE A 42 3.82 -6.95 -15.91
N VAL A 43 4.92 -7.22 -15.20
CA VAL A 43 5.55 -8.53 -15.16
C VAL A 43 5.68 -9.01 -13.72
N GLU A 44 4.99 -10.09 -13.37
CA GLU A 44 5.09 -10.71 -12.04
C GLU A 44 6.52 -11.18 -11.74
N GLU A 45 6.96 -11.03 -10.49
CA GLU A 45 8.32 -11.38 -10.05
C GLU A 45 8.72 -12.84 -10.39
N VAL A 46 7.75 -13.75 -10.34
CA VAL A 46 7.98 -15.18 -10.60
C VAL A 46 8.36 -15.49 -12.05
N VAL A 47 7.95 -14.63 -13.00
CA VAL A 47 8.23 -14.78 -14.44
C VAL A 47 9.13 -13.68 -14.98
N ALA A 48 9.48 -12.69 -14.16
CA ALA A 48 10.37 -11.59 -14.54
C ALA A 48 11.79 -12.09 -14.83
N SER A 49 12.35 -11.62 -15.95
CA SER A 49 13.77 -11.82 -16.28
C SER A 49 14.69 -11.11 -15.28
N PRO A 50 15.99 -11.49 -15.19
CA PRO A 50 16.94 -10.80 -14.33
C PRO A 50 17.07 -9.30 -14.59
N GLU A 51 16.78 -8.86 -15.83
CA GLU A 51 16.74 -7.45 -16.21
C GLU A 51 15.50 -6.74 -15.67
N GLU A 52 14.33 -7.34 -15.83
CA GLU A 52 13.07 -6.79 -15.34
C GLU A 52 13.01 -6.74 -13.82
N LYS A 53 13.62 -7.71 -13.13
CA LYS A 53 13.72 -7.72 -11.66
C LYS A 53 14.45 -6.50 -11.10
N ARG A 54 15.28 -5.82 -11.91
CA ARG A 54 15.98 -4.57 -11.52
C ARG A 54 15.12 -3.32 -11.68
N ILE A 55 13.93 -3.41 -12.28
CA ILE A 55 13.01 -2.29 -12.38
C ILE A 55 12.53 -1.92 -10.97
N LYS A 56 12.78 -0.68 -10.57
CA LYS A 56 12.46 -0.15 -9.23
C LYS A 56 10.98 0.15 -9.04
N GLU A 57 10.27 0.48 -10.11
CA GLU A 57 8.85 0.78 -10.06
C GLU A 57 8.03 -0.51 -10.07
N VAL A 58 7.28 -0.72 -9.00
CA VAL A 58 6.46 -1.91 -8.80
C VAL A 58 4.98 -1.55 -8.77
N SER A 59 4.14 -2.51 -9.14
CA SER A 59 2.69 -2.47 -8.97
C SER A 59 2.35 -2.71 -7.50
N SER A 60 1.48 -1.88 -6.94
CA SER A 60 0.87 -2.11 -5.62
C SER A 60 -0.27 -3.13 -5.64
N SER A 61 -0.64 -3.62 -6.83
CA SER A 61 -1.84 -4.43 -7.06
C SER A 61 -3.16 -3.73 -6.71
N ILE A 62 -3.15 -2.40 -6.57
CA ILE A 62 -4.35 -1.58 -6.43
C ILE A 62 -4.70 -0.99 -7.78
N PHE A 63 -5.88 -1.37 -8.27
CA PHE A 63 -6.34 -1.03 -9.60
C PHE A 63 -7.71 -0.38 -9.59
N VAL A 64 -7.98 0.45 -10.59
CA VAL A 64 -9.32 0.93 -10.93
C VAL A 64 -9.55 0.63 -12.40
N PHE A 65 -10.70 0.04 -12.71
CA PHE A 65 -11.03 -0.43 -14.05
C PHE A 65 -12.37 0.14 -14.52
N ARG A 66 -12.44 0.47 -15.81
CA ARG A 66 -13.70 0.58 -16.53
C ARG A 66 -14.21 -0.83 -16.82
N TRP A 67 -15.06 -1.36 -15.93
CA TRP A 67 -15.44 -2.77 -15.88
C TRP A 67 -15.76 -3.44 -17.24
N PRO A 68 -16.59 -2.86 -18.14
CA PRO A 68 -16.90 -3.51 -19.41
C PRO A 68 -15.69 -3.74 -20.32
N ARG A 69 -14.66 -2.88 -20.21
CA ARG A 69 -13.44 -2.98 -21.02
C ARG A 69 -12.50 -4.07 -20.50
N LEU A 70 -12.45 -4.26 -19.17
CA LEU A 70 -11.61 -5.30 -18.57
C LEU A 70 -12.22 -6.69 -18.75
N LEU A 71 -13.55 -6.81 -18.69
CA LEU A 71 -14.24 -8.10 -18.73
C LEU A 71 -13.86 -8.94 -19.96
N SER A 72 -13.80 -8.32 -21.15
CA SER A 72 -13.39 -9.00 -22.39
C SER A 72 -11.93 -9.46 -22.37
N CYS A 73 -11.06 -8.78 -21.62
CA CYS A 73 -9.66 -9.17 -21.49
C CYS A 73 -9.49 -10.32 -20.50
N LEU A 74 -10.30 -10.36 -19.43
CA LEU A 74 -10.29 -11.43 -18.43
C LEU A 74 -10.61 -12.80 -19.02
N GLU A 75 -11.55 -12.88 -19.95
CA GLU A 75 -11.94 -14.13 -20.64
C GLU A 75 -10.81 -14.77 -21.45
N ARG A 76 -9.75 -14.00 -21.73
CA ARG A 76 -8.61 -14.42 -22.56
C ARG A 76 -7.32 -14.61 -21.77
N VAL A 77 -7.36 -14.46 -20.45
CA VAL A 77 -6.21 -14.79 -19.61
C VAL A 77 -6.01 -16.29 -19.64
N GLU A 78 -4.77 -16.72 -19.79
CA GLU A 78 -4.36 -18.13 -19.82
C GLU A 78 -3.50 -18.44 -18.59
N ASP A 79 -3.40 -19.71 -18.21
CA ASP A 79 -2.60 -20.19 -17.07
C ASP A 79 -1.16 -20.58 -17.47
N HIS A 80 -0.65 -20.00 -18.57
CA HIS A 80 0.66 -20.29 -19.15
C HIS A 80 1.83 -19.65 -18.39
N ASN A 81 1.93 -19.95 -17.09
CA ASN A 81 3.04 -19.54 -16.24
C ASN A 81 3.47 -20.68 -15.30
N PRO A 82 4.64 -20.57 -14.64
CA PRO A 82 5.17 -21.61 -13.77
C PRO A 82 4.26 -22.00 -12.59
N LYS A 83 3.29 -21.14 -12.22
CA LYS A 83 2.33 -21.41 -11.16
C LYS A 83 1.03 -22.06 -11.65
N ARG A 84 0.77 -22.05 -12.97
CA ARG A 84 -0.50 -22.50 -13.57
C ARG A 84 -1.71 -21.73 -13.00
N GLU A 85 -1.54 -20.42 -12.82
CA GLU A 85 -2.56 -19.51 -12.27
C GLU A 85 -3.00 -18.48 -13.30
N PHE A 86 -4.21 -17.93 -13.19
CA PHE A 86 -4.65 -16.81 -14.03
C PHE A 86 -4.26 -15.49 -13.35
N PHE A 87 -3.30 -14.75 -13.90
CA PHE A 87 -2.88 -13.47 -13.32
C PHE A 87 -3.76 -12.33 -13.81
N LEU A 88 -4.32 -11.54 -12.88
CA LEU A 88 -5.12 -10.35 -13.21
C LEU A 88 -4.34 -9.36 -14.09
N VAL A 89 -3.03 -9.25 -13.89
CA VAL A 89 -2.17 -8.35 -14.65
C VAL A 89 -2.07 -8.74 -16.14
N ASP A 90 -2.32 -10.00 -16.48
CA ASP A 90 -2.34 -10.43 -17.88
C ASP A 90 -3.54 -9.85 -18.62
N ALA A 91 -4.71 -9.70 -17.98
CA ALA A 91 -5.85 -8.99 -18.58
C ALA A 91 -5.50 -7.52 -18.87
N ILE A 92 -4.72 -6.88 -17.99
CA ILE A 92 -4.23 -5.51 -18.20
C ILE A 92 -3.28 -5.46 -19.39
N ASN A 93 -2.35 -6.42 -19.49
CA ASN A 93 -1.40 -6.52 -20.58
C ASN A 93 -2.09 -6.76 -21.93
N ILE A 94 -3.09 -7.66 -21.98
CA ILE A 94 -3.93 -7.90 -23.16
C ILE A 94 -4.65 -6.62 -23.57
N GLY A 95 -5.31 -5.97 -22.62
CA GLY A 95 -6.02 -4.72 -22.88
C GLY A 95 -5.11 -3.60 -23.37
N ALA A 96 -3.93 -3.44 -22.77
CA ALA A 96 -2.95 -2.44 -23.19
C ALA A 96 -2.47 -2.67 -24.64
N ALA A 97 -2.22 -3.92 -25.01
CA ALA A 97 -1.87 -4.29 -26.39
C ALA A 97 -2.99 -3.99 -27.41
N GLU A 98 -4.24 -3.92 -26.94
CA GLU A 98 -5.44 -3.62 -27.74
C GLU A 98 -5.87 -2.16 -27.68
N GLY A 99 -5.05 -1.31 -27.07
CA GLY A 99 -5.26 0.13 -27.02
C GLY A 99 -6.09 0.64 -25.84
N LEU A 100 -6.30 -0.17 -24.80
CA LEU A 100 -6.83 0.37 -23.54
C LEU A 100 -5.88 1.44 -22.97
N LYS A 101 -6.45 2.56 -22.52
CA LYS A 101 -5.67 3.62 -21.88
C LYS A 101 -5.31 3.19 -20.45
N VAL A 102 -4.03 2.90 -20.22
CA VAL A 102 -3.49 2.54 -18.90
C VAL A 102 -2.81 3.74 -18.25
N GLY A 103 -3.36 4.18 -17.12
CA GLY A 103 -2.81 5.24 -16.27
C GLY A 103 -1.95 4.70 -15.15
N ILE A 104 -0.82 5.36 -14.91
CA ILE A 104 0.11 5.04 -13.81
C ILE A 104 0.05 6.17 -12.80
N PHE A 105 -0.46 5.85 -11.60
CA PHE A 105 -0.57 6.77 -10.48
C PHE A 105 0.53 6.45 -9.46
N LYS A 106 1.67 7.15 -9.60
CA LYS A 106 2.82 6.92 -8.72
C LYS A 106 2.59 7.55 -7.35
N VAL A 107 2.87 6.79 -6.29
CA VAL A 107 2.83 7.22 -4.88
C VAL A 107 4.25 7.15 -4.31
N GLU A 108 4.61 8.11 -3.47
CA GLU A 108 5.94 8.21 -2.86
C GLU A 108 6.04 7.40 -1.55
N GLU A 109 4.94 7.25 -0.81
CA GLU A 109 4.91 6.54 0.46
C GLU A 109 4.86 5.02 0.22
N GLN A 110 6.02 4.36 0.34
CA GLN A 110 6.20 2.92 0.13
C GLN A 110 5.34 2.10 1.08
N GLU A 111 5.33 2.44 2.36
CA GLU A 111 4.71 1.65 3.43
C GLU A 111 3.19 1.49 3.28
N ILE A 112 2.51 2.42 2.62
CA ILE A 112 1.06 2.31 2.35
C ILE A 112 0.73 1.44 1.13
N THR A 113 1.73 1.11 0.32
CA THR A 113 1.61 0.25 -0.87
C THR A 113 2.21 -1.14 -0.69
N GLU A 114 2.88 -1.39 0.44
CA GLU A 114 3.41 -2.70 0.80
C GLU A 114 2.29 -3.69 1.14
N GLY A 115 2.33 -4.86 0.50
CA GLY A 115 1.52 -6.01 0.85
C GLY A 115 2.16 -6.82 1.98
N ILE A 116 1.32 -7.42 2.82
CA ILE A 116 1.75 -8.29 3.94
C ILE A 116 1.69 -9.75 3.48
N ASN A 117 2.84 -10.33 3.12
CA ASN A 117 2.94 -11.71 2.62
C ASN A 117 3.49 -12.67 3.68
N ASN A 118 4.24 -12.17 4.64
CA ASN A 118 4.84 -12.97 5.70
C ASN A 118 4.79 -12.24 7.07
N ARG A 119 5.32 -12.87 8.12
CA ARG A 119 5.31 -12.33 9.49
C ARG A 119 6.26 -11.14 9.70
N GLU A 120 7.34 -11.08 8.94
CA GLU A 120 8.26 -9.94 8.94
C GLU A 120 7.56 -8.72 8.36
N ASP A 121 6.89 -8.85 7.21
CA ASP A 121 6.06 -7.79 6.62
C ASP A 121 5.01 -7.28 7.61
N LEU A 122 4.33 -8.20 8.31
CA LEU A 122 3.33 -7.85 9.33
C LEU A 122 3.96 -7.05 10.48
N THR A 123 5.15 -7.44 10.93
CA THR A 123 5.85 -6.76 12.03
C THR A 123 6.27 -5.35 11.62
N SER A 124 6.74 -5.19 10.38
CA SER A 124 7.05 -3.89 9.79
C SER A 124 5.81 -3.00 9.71
N ALA A 125 4.69 -3.54 9.20
CA ALA A 125 3.42 -2.82 9.12
C ALA A 125 2.91 -2.37 10.50
N ILE A 126 2.91 -3.26 11.49
CA ILE A 126 2.52 -2.92 12.88
C ILE A 126 3.38 -1.76 13.41
N SER A 127 4.69 -1.83 13.22
CA SER A 127 5.62 -0.80 13.69
C SER A 127 5.37 0.55 13.00
N TYR A 128 5.14 0.54 11.68
CA TYR A 128 4.81 1.73 10.91
C TYR A 128 3.49 2.36 11.38
N PHE A 129 2.41 1.58 11.46
CA PHE A 129 1.11 2.10 11.88
C PHE A 129 1.10 2.56 13.34
N ASN A 130 1.84 1.91 14.23
CA ASN A 130 2.00 2.37 15.60
C ASN A 130 2.65 3.76 15.65
N ARG A 131 3.77 3.97 14.94
CA ARG A 131 4.41 5.29 14.82
C ARG A 131 3.48 6.33 14.22
N LYS A 132 2.71 5.96 13.18
CA LYS A 132 1.73 6.85 12.54
C LYS A 132 0.63 7.28 13.51
N ASN A 133 0.09 6.36 14.30
CA ASN A 133 -0.93 6.64 15.32
C ASN A 133 -0.38 7.53 16.45
N GLN A 134 0.81 7.21 16.95
CA GLN A 134 1.49 8.02 17.97
C GLN A 134 1.78 9.43 17.47
N LYS A 135 2.24 9.58 16.22
CA LYS A 135 2.46 10.88 15.59
C LYS A 135 1.17 11.69 15.52
N ARG A 136 0.07 11.08 15.04
CA ARG A 136 -1.26 11.71 14.99
C ARG A 136 -1.70 12.23 16.36
N LEU A 137 -1.52 11.43 17.41
CA LEU A 137 -1.88 11.81 18.78
C LEU A 137 -0.91 12.86 19.36
N GLY A 138 0.37 12.77 19.03
CA GLY A 138 1.39 13.75 19.41
C GLY A 138 1.15 15.13 18.81
N GLU A 139 0.75 15.20 17.54
CA GLU A 139 0.27 16.43 16.89
C GLU A 139 -0.98 17.01 17.59
N GLY A 140 -1.76 16.17 18.27
CA GLY A 140 -2.88 16.55 19.13
C GLY A 140 -2.50 16.94 20.57
N GLY A 141 -1.21 16.99 20.91
CA GLY A 141 -0.72 17.42 22.23
C GLY A 141 -0.50 16.30 23.24
N VAL A 142 -0.39 15.04 22.81
CA VAL A 142 -0.09 13.89 23.68
C VAL A 142 1.42 13.66 23.76
N THR A 143 1.94 13.47 24.97
CA THR A 143 3.36 13.12 25.18
C THR A 143 3.51 11.62 25.37
N PHE A 144 4.24 10.95 24.48
CA PHE A 144 4.71 9.58 24.67
C PHE A 144 6.13 9.60 25.22
N VAL A 145 6.34 9.14 26.45
CA VAL A 145 7.66 9.14 27.12
C VAL A 145 8.62 8.15 26.45
N SER A 146 8.10 7.02 25.95
CA SER A 146 8.86 6.01 25.20
C SER A 146 7.95 5.46 24.10
N PRO A 147 7.95 6.10 22.92
CA PRO A 147 7.14 5.68 21.77
C PRO A 147 7.42 4.23 21.35
N GLU A 148 8.67 3.79 21.39
CA GLU A 148 9.12 2.46 21.01
C GLU A 148 8.62 1.34 21.93
N ASN A 149 8.25 1.68 23.17
CA ASN A 149 7.68 0.74 24.15
C ASN A 149 6.19 0.97 24.39
N THR A 150 5.50 1.72 23.54
CA THR A 150 4.07 1.99 23.66
C THR A 150 3.37 1.59 22.38
N PHE A 151 2.22 0.92 22.48
CA PHE A 151 1.42 0.51 21.33
C PHE A 151 0.05 1.17 21.39
N VAL A 152 -0.39 1.72 20.25
CA VAL A 152 -1.64 2.45 20.13
C VAL A 152 -2.38 2.04 18.86
N GLU A 153 -3.59 1.48 19.03
CA GLU A 153 -4.48 1.14 17.92
C GLU A 153 -5.09 2.40 17.27
N PHE A 154 -5.59 2.26 16.03
CA PHE A 154 -5.86 3.40 15.15
C PHE A 154 -6.98 4.34 15.63
N ASP A 155 -7.96 3.82 16.36
CA ASP A 155 -9.15 4.53 16.85
C ASP A 155 -9.06 4.90 18.34
N VAL A 156 -7.86 4.79 18.94
CA VAL A 156 -7.63 5.34 20.28
C VAL A 156 -7.71 6.86 20.25
N GLU A 157 -8.42 7.41 21.22
CA GLU A 157 -8.58 8.84 21.47
C GLU A 157 -7.90 9.22 22.79
N ILE A 158 -7.02 10.22 22.73
CA ILE A 158 -6.32 10.74 23.92
C ILE A 158 -6.41 12.26 23.87
N GLY A 159 -6.96 12.86 24.92
CA GLY A 159 -7.04 14.30 25.06
C GLY A 159 -5.66 14.94 25.21
N ASN A 160 -5.56 16.21 24.81
CA ASN A 160 -4.32 17.01 24.91
C ASN A 160 -3.76 17.07 26.33
N ASP A 161 -2.48 17.44 26.44
CA ASP A 161 -1.73 17.54 27.70
C ASP A 161 -1.67 16.23 28.51
N THR A 162 -1.97 15.10 27.86
CA THR A 162 -1.84 13.76 28.46
C THR A 162 -0.41 13.25 28.30
N VAL A 163 0.13 12.64 29.37
CA VAL A 163 1.43 11.95 29.34
C VAL A 163 1.23 10.45 29.42
N VAL A 164 1.76 9.72 28.43
CA VAL A 164 1.75 8.26 28.35
C VAL A 164 3.16 7.73 28.60
N TYR A 165 3.30 7.00 29.70
CA TYR A 165 4.55 6.34 30.08
C TYR A 165 4.77 5.03 29.29
N PRO A 166 5.99 4.45 29.31
CA PRO A 166 6.33 3.23 28.57
C PRO A 166 5.49 2.01 28.97
N PHE A 167 5.50 0.96 28.14
CA PHE A 167 4.87 -0.34 28.40
C PHE A 167 3.34 -0.32 28.49
N ASN A 168 2.72 0.52 27.67
CA ASN A 168 1.28 0.58 27.51
C ASN A 168 0.84 0.00 26.17
N TYR A 169 -0.29 -0.71 26.18
CA TYR A 169 -0.98 -1.18 24.99
C TYR A 169 -2.41 -0.64 25.03
N LEU A 170 -2.66 0.43 24.27
CA LEU A 170 -3.95 1.12 24.21
C LEU A 170 -4.75 0.59 23.02
N ARG A 171 -5.90 -0.03 23.32
CA ARG A 171 -6.69 -0.76 22.33
C ARG A 171 -7.85 0.03 21.78
N ARG A 172 -8.43 -0.50 20.71
CA ARG A 172 -9.66 -0.02 20.12
C ARG A 172 -10.73 0.31 21.15
N GLY A 173 -11.27 1.52 21.03
CA GLY A 173 -12.30 2.06 21.92
C GLY A 173 -11.77 2.70 23.20
N THR A 174 -10.46 2.69 23.46
CA THR A 174 -9.87 3.42 24.58
C THR A 174 -9.96 4.92 24.36
N VAL A 175 -10.54 5.59 25.35
CA VAL A 175 -10.64 7.05 25.43
C VAL A 175 -9.96 7.52 26.71
N VAL A 176 -8.97 8.40 26.57
CA VAL A 176 -8.24 8.99 27.70
C VAL A 176 -8.57 10.49 27.77
N PRO A 177 -9.15 10.99 28.88
CA PRO A 177 -9.45 12.41 29.05
C PRO A 177 -8.19 13.30 28.96
N PRO A 178 -8.32 14.58 28.57
CA PRO A 178 -7.19 15.51 28.55
C PRO A 178 -6.57 15.73 29.94
N GLY A 179 -5.28 16.07 29.96
CA GLY A 179 -4.51 16.28 31.20
C GLY A 179 -4.29 15.02 32.03
N SER A 180 -4.49 13.83 31.45
CA SER A 180 -4.33 12.56 32.15
C SER A 180 -2.86 12.15 32.26
N THR A 181 -2.57 11.23 33.19
CA THR A 181 -1.30 10.50 33.23
C THR A 181 -1.58 9.01 33.11
N VAL A 182 -1.09 8.39 32.04
CA VAL A 182 -1.16 6.93 31.83
C VAL A 182 0.17 6.33 32.27
N PHE A 183 0.16 5.66 33.43
CA PHE A 183 1.36 5.04 34.01
C PHE A 183 1.76 3.75 33.29
N PRO A 184 3.00 3.26 33.48
CA PRO A 184 3.45 2.01 32.87
C PRO A 184 2.57 0.81 33.19
N PHE A 185 2.55 -0.18 32.29
CA PHE A 185 1.81 -1.44 32.45
C PHE A 185 0.30 -1.26 32.64
N THR A 186 -0.27 -0.14 32.18
CA THR A 186 -1.71 0.04 32.12
C THR A 186 -2.24 -0.68 30.88
N TYR A 187 -3.18 -1.59 31.09
CA TYR A 187 -3.90 -2.26 30.00
C TYR A 187 -5.32 -1.69 29.92
N ARG A 188 -5.65 -1.03 28.82
CA ARG A 188 -6.99 -0.47 28.57
C ARG A 188 -7.42 -0.72 27.12
#